data_AF-A0A528IMW9-F1
#
_entry.id   AF-A0A528IMW9-F1
#
_cell.length_a   1.000
_cell.length_b   1.000
_cell.length_c   1.000
_cell.angle_alpha   90.00
_cell.angle_beta   90.00
_cell.angle_gamma   90.00
#
_symmetry.space_group_name_H-M   'P 1'
#
loop_
_entity.id
_entity.type
_entity.pdbx_description
1 polymer ?
#
loop_
_entity_poly.entity_id
_entity_poly.type
_entity_poly.pdbx_seq_one_letter_code
_entity_poly.pdbx_strand_id
1 'polypeptide(L)' 'FQGVIKRHHMGGGRASHGNSVSHRTHGSTGQRQDPGKVFKGKHMAGHMGDTRVTTQNVEVVSTDADRGLILI' A
#
# COMPACT_ATOMS: atom_id res chain seq x y z
N PHE A 1 -9.93 2.60 6.01
CA PHE A 1 -9.17 3.66 5.30
C PHE A 1 -7.70 3.56 5.69
N GLN A 2 -6.76 3.71 4.75
CA GLN A 2 -5.32 3.64 5.01
C GLN A 2 -4.57 4.80 4.33
N GLY A 3 -3.51 5.29 4.99
CA GLY A 3 -2.63 6.34 4.49
C GLY A 3 -1.67 5.87 3.40
N VAL A 4 -1.03 6.82 2.71
CA VAL A 4 -0.16 6.56 1.55
C VAL A 4 1.07 5.72 1.84
N ILE A 5 1.67 5.89 3.03
CA ILE A 5 2.85 5.11 3.44
C ILE A 5 2.49 3.63 3.54
N LYS A 6 1.40 3.29 4.24
CA LYS A 6 0.99 1.89 4.40
C LYS A 6 0.44 1.30 3.10
N ARG A 7 -0.27 2.09 2.31
CA ARG A 7 -0.96 1.60 1.11
C ARG A 7 -0.03 1.44 -0.10
N HIS A 8 0.95 2.33 -0.25
CA HIS A 8 1.81 2.40 -1.44
C HIS A 8 3.31 2.47 -1.10
N HIS A 9 3.70 2.15 0.14
CA HIS A 9 5.10 2.08 0.58
C HIS A 9 5.95 3.35 0.36
N MET A 10 5.32 4.53 0.40
CA MET A 10 6.03 5.82 0.24
C MET A 10 6.96 6.13 1.42
N GLY A 11 8.06 6.84 1.17
CA GLY A 11 9.09 7.16 2.18
C GLY A 11 8.73 8.23 3.21
N GLY A 12 7.73 9.08 2.96
CA GLY A 12 7.34 10.17 3.86
C GLY A 12 8.36 11.32 3.96
N GLY A 13 8.13 12.23 4.90
CA GLY A 13 9.03 13.34 5.20
C GLY A 13 10.03 13.01 6.32
N ARG A 14 11.13 13.77 6.42
CA ARG A 14 12.13 13.61 7.48
C ARG A 14 11.52 13.72 8.87
N ALA A 15 11.98 12.94 9.84
CA ALA A 15 11.49 12.99 11.23
C ALA A 15 11.93 14.25 12.01
N SER A 16 13.00 14.91 11.58
CA SER A 16 13.61 16.07 12.22
C SER A 16 14.12 17.08 11.17
N HIS A 17 15.04 17.97 11.55
CA HIS A 17 15.64 18.99 10.67
C HIS A 17 14.61 19.94 10.05
N GLY A 18 13.74 20.52 10.90
CA GLY A 18 12.82 21.58 10.48
C GLY A 18 11.55 21.10 9.78
N ASN A 19 11.26 19.80 9.77
CA ASN A 19 9.97 19.33 9.27
C ASN A 19 8.82 19.85 10.13
N SER A 20 7.89 20.58 9.52
CA SER A 20 6.66 21.03 10.15
C SER A 20 5.48 20.16 9.69
N VAL A 21 5.06 19.23 10.55
CA VAL A 21 3.83 18.40 10.43
C VAL A 21 3.75 17.50 9.18
N SER A 22 4.78 17.44 8.33
CA SER A 22 4.73 16.73 7.04
C SER A 22 5.35 15.32 7.05
N HIS A 23 5.62 14.76 8.24
CA HIS A 23 6.29 13.46 8.42
C HIS A 23 5.67 12.31 7.62
N ARG A 24 4.34 12.28 7.49
CA ARG A 24 3.61 11.17 6.89
C ARG A 24 2.70 11.59 5.72
N THR A 25 3.01 12.74 5.11
CA THR A 25 2.22 13.27 3.99
C THR A 25 2.59 12.57 2.68
N HIS A 26 1.81 12.87 1.64
CA HIS A 26 1.91 12.26 0.31
C HIS A 26 2.89 12.97 -0.63
N GLY A 27 3.53 14.06 -0.19
CA GLY A 27 4.40 14.87 -1.05
C GLY A 27 3.64 15.51 -2.21
N SER A 28 4.29 15.64 -3.37
CA SER A 28 3.67 16.27 -4.55
C SER A 28 2.69 15.34 -5.28
N THR A 29 1.51 15.87 -5.61
CA THR A 29 0.50 15.15 -6.41
C THR A 29 0.65 15.36 -7.92
N GLY A 30 1.39 16.37 -8.39
CA GLY A 30 1.50 16.70 -9.81
C GLY A 30 2.59 17.72 -10.16
N GLN A 31 2.57 18.20 -11.40
CA GLN A 31 3.41 19.31 -11.88
C GLN A 31 2.65 20.65 -11.77
N ARG A 32 3.26 21.75 -12.22
CA ARG A 32 2.65 23.09 -12.26
C ARG A 32 1.69 23.26 -13.46
N GLN A 33 1.93 24.26 -14.31
CA GLN A 33 0.98 24.71 -15.36
C GLN A 33 0.69 23.61 -16.39
N ASP A 34 1.74 22.89 -16.80
CA ASP A 34 1.63 21.77 -17.73
C ASP A 34 1.98 20.48 -16.97
N PRO A 35 1.03 19.54 -16.79
CA PRO A 35 -0.31 19.44 -17.40
C PRO A 35 -1.45 20.07 -16.57
N GLY A 36 -1.16 20.78 -15.47
CA GLY A 36 -2.19 21.51 -14.69
C GLY A 36 -3.24 20.63 -13.99
N LYS A 37 -2.95 19.33 -13.81
CA LYS A 37 -3.88 18.36 -13.20
C LYS A 37 -3.16 17.21 -12.50
N VAL A 38 -3.91 16.50 -11.67
CA VAL A 38 -3.51 15.20 -11.12
C VAL A 38 -3.89 14.10 -12.10
N PHE A 39 -2.96 13.21 -12.43
CA PHE A 39 -3.22 12.09 -13.34
C PHE A 39 -4.12 11.02 -12.71
N LYS A 40 -4.89 10.33 -13.55
CA LYS A 40 -5.69 9.16 -13.14
C LYS A 40 -4.76 8.06 -12.62
N GLY A 41 -5.20 7.35 -11.59
CA GLY A 41 -4.41 6.29 -10.95
C GLY A 41 -3.27 6.79 -10.05
N LYS A 42 -3.14 8.11 -9.82
CA LYS A 42 -2.16 8.63 -8.86
C LYS A 42 -2.33 7.98 -7.49
N HIS A 43 -1.24 7.42 -6.96
CA HIS A 43 -1.22 6.78 -5.65
C HIS A 43 -1.63 7.77 -4.54
N MET A 44 -2.77 7.48 -3.90
CA MET A 44 -3.34 8.27 -2.80
C MET A 44 -3.87 7.37 -1.68
N ALA A 45 -4.15 7.97 -0.53
CA ALA A 45 -4.79 7.31 0.61
C ALA A 45 -6.19 6.78 0.24
N GLY A 46 -6.69 5.79 0.97
CA GLY A 46 -8.01 5.20 0.74
C GLY A 46 -8.13 3.76 1.22
N HIS A 47 -9.12 3.01 0.73
CA HIS A 47 -9.41 1.65 1.18
C HIS A 47 -8.30 0.64 0.83
N MET A 48 -7.89 -0.21 1.77
CA MET A 48 -6.83 -1.19 1.56
C MET A 48 -7.20 -2.46 2.32
N GLY A 49 -6.98 -3.61 1.69
CA GLY A 49 -7.52 -4.89 2.14
C GLY A 49 -8.91 -5.14 1.57
N ASP A 50 -9.54 -6.23 2.01
CA ASP A 50 -10.87 -6.67 1.56
C ASP A 50 -11.00 -6.63 0.03
N THR A 51 -10.01 -7.25 -0.62
CA THR A 51 -9.94 -7.38 -2.06
C THR A 51 -9.48 -8.78 -2.40
N ARG A 52 -9.95 -9.31 -3.53
CA ARG A 52 -9.60 -10.66 -3.97
C ARG A 52 -8.15 -10.68 -4.44
N VAL A 53 -7.36 -11.54 -3.82
CA VAL A 53 -5.95 -11.78 -4.18
C VAL A 53 -5.73 -13.27 -4.46
N THR A 54 -4.79 -13.57 -5.33
CA THR A 54 -4.40 -14.94 -5.67
C THR A 54 -2.91 -15.09 -5.43
N THR A 55 -2.53 -15.97 -4.49
CA THR A 55 -1.15 -16.42 -4.31
C THR A 55 -0.99 -17.73 -5.07
N GLN A 56 -0.04 -17.78 -6.00
CA GLN A 56 0.18 -18.95 -6.85
C GLN A 56 1.38 -19.77 -6.34
N ASN A 57 1.40 -21.05 -6.70
CA ASN A 57 2.53 -21.97 -6.45
C ASN A 57 2.89 -22.12 -4.97
N VAL A 58 1.89 -22.21 -4.10
CA VAL A 58 2.10 -22.49 -2.68
C VAL A 58 2.37 -23.99 -2.50
N GLU A 59 3.40 -24.33 -1.74
CA GLU A 59 3.76 -25.72 -1.42
C GLU A 59 2.74 -26.34 -0.47
N VAL A 60 2.46 -27.63 -0.61
CA VAL A 60 1.66 -28.38 0.37
C VAL A 60 2.63 -29.15 1.26
N VAL A 61 2.73 -28.75 2.53
CA VAL A 61 3.66 -29.33 3.50
C VAL A 61 3.14 -30.66 4.05
N SER A 62 1.83 -30.73 4.36
CA SER A 62 1.20 -31.96 4.87
C SER A 62 -0.32 -31.92 4.72
N THR A 63 -0.95 -33.09 4.77
CA THR A 63 -2.42 -33.24 4.78
C THR A 63 -2.86 -34.11 5.95
N ASP A 64 -3.90 -33.67 6.67
CA ASP A 64 -4.56 -34.43 7.74
C ASP A 64 -6.01 -34.68 7.31
N ALA A 65 -6.26 -35.89 6.81
CA ALA A 65 -7.56 -36.28 6.28
C ALA A 65 -8.62 -36.46 7.39
N ASP A 66 -8.21 -36.90 8.58
CA ASP A 66 -9.13 -37.16 9.69
C ASP A 66 -9.70 -35.85 10.25
N ARG A 67 -8.90 -34.77 10.22
CA ARG A 67 -9.33 -33.43 10.66
C ARG A 67 -9.78 -32.53 9.50
N GLY A 68 -9.62 -32.96 8.25
CA GLY A 68 -9.94 -32.19 7.06
C GLY A 68 -9.07 -30.94 6.88
N LEU A 69 -7.77 -31.02 7.24
CA LEU A 69 -6.83 -29.90 7.20
C LEU A 69 -5.75 -30.09 6.13
N ILE A 70 -5.34 -28.98 5.52
CA ILE A 70 -4.20 -28.90 4.60
C ILE A 70 -3.24 -27.85 5.14
N LEU A 71 -1.98 -28.23 5.32
CA LEU A 71 -0.90 -27.32 5.66
C LEU A 71 -0.21 -26.87 4.37
N ILE A 72 -0.15 -25.56 4.19
CA ILE A 72 0.51 -24.85 3.10
C ILE A 72 1.62 -23.95 3.63
#